data_AF-A0A180EQD3-F1
#
_entry.id   AF-A0A180EQD3-F1
#
_cell.length_a   1.000
_cell.length_b   1.000
_cell.length_c   1.000
_cell.angle_alpha   90.00
_cell.angle_beta   90.00
_cell.angle_gamma   90.00
#
_symmetry.space_group_name_H-M   'P 1'
#
loop_
_entity.id
_entity.type
_entity.pdbx_description
1 polymer ?
#
loop_
_entity_poly.entity_id
_entity_poly.type
_entity_poly.pdbx_seq_one_letter_code
_entity_poly.pdbx_strand_id
1 'polypeptide(L)'
;MRILLLFLTLIALPLQSQSRKKIDKMEAAIFAEGYALYLTEKAAWNGTDIFLANYADRDNIGGYATYVADERAVCIFVDRAEVPQVIGTISFALDFNGEDVQLDLEPRPLTKDEFALYRLRQAAVVEMESNPIFKPYPNARFNIIPFLYEGNRKVYVLTGPQESGIVLIGNDYLITFDKKLRVKEAKALHASTLEFPYHGEEDTEIKATIHSHTKTSGPYITATDVCTLLLYAPYLSWGQHQVVSEDFVSILDMSKPNLLIMTQQAMDRIRAHQGGK
;
A
#
# COMPACT_ATOMS: atom_id res chain seq x y z
N MET A 1 -41.96 20.70 29.65
CA MET A 1 -41.13 20.95 28.45
C MET A 1 -39.61 21.00 28.74
N ARG A 2 -39.14 21.55 29.88
CA ARG A 2 -37.69 21.59 30.22
C ARG A 2 -37.05 20.24 30.62
N ILE A 3 -37.83 19.27 31.13
CA ILE A 3 -37.31 17.93 31.51
C ILE A 3 -37.13 17.02 30.28
N LEU A 4 -37.86 17.26 29.19
CA LEU A 4 -37.76 16.47 27.95
C LEU A 4 -36.49 16.79 27.13
N LEU A 5 -35.96 18.01 27.25
CA LEU A 5 -34.71 18.45 26.60
C LEU A 5 -33.44 17.88 27.27
N LEU A 6 -33.50 17.53 28.56
CA LEU A 6 -32.38 16.92 29.29
C LEU A 6 -32.25 15.41 29.01
N PHE A 7 -33.33 14.71 28.66
CA PHE A 7 -33.26 13.31 28.25
C PHE A 7 -32.76 13.12 26.81
N LEU A 8 -32.96 14.11 25.93
CA LEU A 8 -32.49 14.02 24.54
C LEU A 8 -30.96 14.21 24.38
N THR A 9 -30.32 14.93 25.31
CA THR A 9 -28.86 15.19 25.28
C THR A 9 -28.04 13.99 25.78
N LEU A 10 -28.58 13.18 26.69
CA LEU A 10 -27.92 11.96 27.19
C LEU A 10 -27.96 10.77 26.21
N ILE A 11 -28.88 10.77 25.23
CA ILE A 11 -29.00 9.71 24.22
C ILE A 11 -28.09 9.96 23.00
N ALA A 12 -27.62 11.20 22.78
CA ALA A 12 -26.77 11.55 21.63
C ALA A 12 -25.27 11.22 21.81
N LEU A 13 -24.78 11.17 23.06
CA LEU A 13 -23.38 10.83 23.39
C LEU A 13 -22.95 9.40 22.97
N PRO A 14 -23.75 8.33 23.17
CA PRO A 14 -23.34 7.00 22.74
C PRO A 14 -23.28 6.84 21.22
N LEU A 15 -24.10 7.56 20.44
CA LEU A 15 -24.08 7.46 18.97
C LEU A 15 -22.79 8.05 18.36
N GLN A 16 -22.31 9.18 18.88
CA GLN A 16 -21.06 9.79 18.41
C GLN A 16 -19.83 8.96 18.78
N SER A 17 -19.85 8.29 19.95
CA SER A 17 -18.78 7.37 20.34
C SER A 17 -18.74 6.11 19.48
N GLN A 18 -19.91 5.56 19.12
CA GLN A 18 -20.00 4.37 18.26
C GLN A 18 -19.55 4.66 16.82
N SER A 19 -19.88 5.82 16.25
CA SER A 19 -19.42 6.19 14.91
C SER A 19 -17.90 6.40 14.86
N ARG A 20 -17.31 7.07 15.86
CA ARG A 20 -15.84 7.23 15.94
C ARG A 20 -15.12 5.89 16.07
N LYS A 21 -15.60 4.98 16.93
CA LYS A 21 -15.03 3.62 17.07
C LYS A 21 -14.98 2.84 15.76
N LYS A 22 -15.98 3.02 14.88
CA LYS A 22 -15.99 2.37 13.55
C LYS A 22 -14.92 2.97 12.64
N ILE A 23 -14.74 4.29 12.67
CA ILE A 23 -13.70 4.99 11.92
C ILE A 23 -12.32 4.55 12.42
N ASP A 24 -12.09 4.52 13.74
CA ASP A 24 -10.80 4.10 14.33
C ASP A 24 -10.42 2.67 13.92
N LYS A 25 -11.40 1.75 13.88
CA LYS A 25 -11.15 0.37 13.39
C LYS A 25 -10.78 0.34 11.92
N MET A 26 -11.42 1.17 11.09
CA MET A 26 -11.13 1.23 9.66
C MET A 26 -9.76 1.87 9.41
N GLU A 27 -9.46 2.95 10.12
CA GLU A 27 -8.16 3.63 10.13
C GLU A 27 -7.03 2.66 10.47
N ALA A 28 -7.16 1.92 11.58
CA ALA A 28 -6.18 0.93 11.99
C ALA A 28 -6.03 -0.22 10.98
N ALA A 29 -7.13 -0.71 10.40
CA ALA A 29 -7.10 -1.80 9.44
C ALA A 29 -6.44 -1.39 8.11
N ILE A 30 -6.79 -0.22 7.57
CA ILE A 30 -6.19 0.30 6.33
C ILE A 30 -4.71 0.57 6.54
N PHE A 31 -4.34 1.21 7.66
CA PHE A 31 -2.95 1.50 7.95
C PHE A 31 -2.13 0.22 8.15
N ALA A 32 -2.62 -0.75 8.93
CA ALA A 32 -1.92 -2.01 9.16
C ALA A 32 -1.69 -2.79 7.85
N GLU A 33 -2.71 -2.89 6.99
CA GLU A 33 -2.59 -3.57 5.70
C GLU A 33 -1.64 -2.81 4.75
N GLY A 34 -1.78 -1.48 4.64
CA GLY A 34 -0.90 -0.65 3.82
C GLY A 34 0.55 -0.64 4.30
N TYR A 35 0.77 -0.63 5.61
CA TYR A 35 2.10 -0.70 6.22
C TYR A 35 2.74 -2.07 6.01
N ALA A 36 1.99 -3.16 6.15
CA ALA A 36 2.48 -4.50 5.83
C ALA A 36 2.86 -4.62 4.34
N LEU A 37 2.06 -4.06 3.43
CA LEU A 37 2.38 -3.98 2.01
C LEU A 37 3.65 -3.15 1.75
N TYR A 38 3.80 -2.01 2.43
CA TYR A 38 5.01 -1.19 2.40
C TYR A 38 6.26 -1.97 2.79
N LEU A 39 6.21 -2.73 3.90
CA LEU A 39 7.34 -3.54 4.35
C LEU A 39 7.76 -4.57 3.30
N THR A 40 6.79 -5.23 2.66
CA THR A 40 7.08 -6.20 1.60
C THR A 40 7.67 -5.55 0.36
N GLU A 41 7.22 -4.37 -0.02
CA GLU A 41 7.74 -3.66 -1.20
C GLU A 41 9.09 -3.03 -0.97
N LYS A 42 9.32 -2.48 0.23
CA LYS A 42 10.64 -1.96 0.61
C LYS A 42 11.69 -3.07 0.63
N ALA A 43 11.31 -4.28 1.05
CA ALA A 43 12.17 -5.46 0.95
C ALA A 43 12.42 -5.87 -0.52
N ALA A 44 11.43 -5.76 -1.41
CA ALA A 44 11.62 -6.01 -2.84
C ALA A 44 12.62 -5.01 -3.46
N TRP A 45 12.45 -3.72 -3.19
CA TRP A 45 13.30 -2.66 -3.76
C TRP A 45 14.76 -2.84 -3.32
N ASN A 46 15.00 -2.84 -2.00
CA ASN A 46 16.35 -2.98 -1.45
C ASN A 46 16.95 -4.36 -1.73
N GLY A 47 16.13 -5.41 -1.65
CA GLY A 47 16.56 -6.78 -1.91
C GLY A 47 16.98 -7.01 -3.35
N THR A 48 16.32 -6.37 -4.32
CA THR A 48 16.68 -6.49 -5.73
C THR A 48 18.08 -5.94 -6.00
N ASP A 49 18.40 -4.76 -5.45
CA ASP A 49 19.74 -4.17 -5.62
C ASP A 49 20.83 -5.05 -5.01
N ILE A 50 20.62 -5.52 -3.77
CA ILE A 50 21.57 -6.40 -3.08
C ILE A 50 21.71 -7.73 -3.83
N PHE A 51 20.62 -8.35 -4.26
CA PHE A 51 20.66 -9.63 -4.97
C PHE A 51 21.40 -9.50 -6.30
N LEU A 52 21.06 -8.50 -7.12
CA LEU A 52 21.69 -8.30 -8.44
C LEU A 52 23.17 -7.89 -8.36
N ALA A 53 23.61 -7.37 -7.23
CA ALA A 53 25.02 -7.10 -6.95
C ALA A 53 25.81 -8.36 -6.59
N ASN A 54 25.16 -9.39 -6.05
CA ASN A 54 25.83 -10.58 -5.49
C ASN A 54 25.53 -11.88 -6.26
N TYR A 55 24.50 -11.91 -7.11
CA TYR A 55 24.13 -13.08 -7.90
C TYR A 55 24.48 -12.90 -9.38
N ALA A 56 25.32 -13.81 -9.89
CA ALA A 56 25.92 -13.67 -11.22
C ALA A 56 24.99 -14.10 -12.37
N ASP A 57 24.21 -15.16 -12.18
CA ASP A 57 23.43 -15.79 -13.26
C ASP A 57 22.07 -15.13 -13.47
N ARG A 58 22.08 -13.94 -14.07
CA ARG A 58 20.86 -13.14 -14.25
C ARG A 58 19.79 -13.82 -15.11
N ASP A 59 20.19 -14.66 -16.05
CA ASP A 59 19.26 -15.35 -16.96
C ASP A 59 18.42 -16.39 -16.22
N ASN A 60 18.96 -16.95 -15.13
CA ASN A 60 18.23 -17.91 -14.29
C ASN A 60 17.16 -17.26 -13.39
N ILE A 61 17.09 -15.94 -13.28
CA ILE A 61 16.13 -15.26 -12.38
C ILE A 61 14.70 -15.38 -12.93
N GLY A 62 13.85 -16.14 -12.24
CA GLY A 62 12.44 -16.36 -12.55
C GLY A 62 11.48 -15.38 -11.86
N GLY A 63 11.96 -14.65 -10.87
CA GLY A 63 11.22 -13.58 -10.19
C GLY A 63 11.54 -13.51 -8.70
N TYR A 64 10.67 -12.84 -7.95
CA TYR A 64 10.79 -12.72 -6.51
C TYR A 64 9.43 -12.80 -5.81
N ALA A 65 9.48 -13.09 -4.51
CA ALA A 65 8.36 -12.98 -3.59
C ALA A 65 8.80 -12.34 -2.28
N THR A 66 7.89 -11.61 -1.65
CA THR A 66 8.16 -10.89 -0.40
C THR A 66 7.11 -11.21 0.64
N TYR A 67 7.52 -11.21 1.90
CA TYR A 67 6.65 -11.46 3.05
C TYR A 67 7.31 -10.94 4.32
N VAL A 68 6.54 -10.88 5.41
CA VAL A 68 7.06 -10.60 6.75
C VAL A 68 7.03 -11.90 7.56
N ALA A 69 8.15 -12.26 8.17
CA ALA A 69 8.28 -13.42 9.05
C ALA A 69 9.27 -13.11 10.17
N ASP A 70 8.98 -13.57 11.39
CA ASP A 70 9.86 -13.45 12.56
C ASP A 70 10.40 -12.03 12.79
N GLU A 71 9.52 -11.03 12.70
CA GLU A 71 9.86 -9.60 12.82
C GLU A 71 10.88 -9.11 11.79
N ARG A 72 10.91 -9.73 10.61
CA ARG A 72 11.77 -9.34 9.49
C ARG A 72 10.97 -9.26 8.20
N ALA A 73 11.34 -8.29 7.36
CA ALA A 73 10.86 -8.22 5.99
C ALA A 73 11.79 -9.06 5.12
N VAL A 74 11.24 -10.03 4.39
CA VAL A 74 11.99 -11.03 3.63
C VAL A 74 11.68 -10.89 2.15
N CYS A 75 12.72 -10.91 1.32
CA CYS A 75 12.66 -10.97 -0.13
C CYS A 75 13.41 -12.21 -0.61
N ILE A 76 12.71 -13.11 -1.30
CA ILE A 76 13.30 -14.29 -1.93
C ILE A 76 13.32 -14.14 -3.44
N PHE A 77 14.37 -14.67 -4.06
CA PHE A 77 14.50 -14.78 -5.51
C PHE A 77 14.36 -16.24 -5.90
N VAL A 78 13.62 -16.49 -6.98
CA VAL A 78 13.35 -17.83 -7.48
C VAL A 78 13.94 -18.02 -8.86
N ASP A 79 14.36 -19.24 -9.18
CA ASP A 79 14.88 -19.58 -10.49
C ASP A 79 13.77 -19.82 -11.54
N ARG A 80 14.18 -20.10 -12.78
CA ARG A 80 13.29 -20.41 -13.92
C ARG A 80 13.05 -21.91 -14.13
N ALA A 81 13.44 -22.76 -13.18
CA ALA A 81 13.30 -24.20 -13.33
C ALA A 81 11.81 -24.61 -13.38
N GLU A 82 11.52 -25.76 -14.02
CA GLU A 82 10.16 -26.33 -14.05
C GLU A 82 9.63 -26.57 -12.63
N VAL A 83 10.51 -27.01 -11.73
CA VAL A 83 10.29 -27.05 -10.29
C VAL A 83 11.14 -25.93 -9.68
N PRO A 84 10.56 -24.75 -9.41
CA PRO A 84 11.34 -23.59 -9.01
C PRO A 84 12.01 -23.82 -7.65
N GLN A 85 13.18 -23.21 -7.47
CA GLN A 85 13.91 -23.15 -6.21
C GLN A 85 14.16 -21.70 -5.81
N VAL A 86 14.32 -21.46 -4.51
CA VAL A 86 14.88 -20.20 -4.02
C VAL A 86 16.37 -20.22 -4.33
N ILE A 87 16.86 -19.14 -4.93
CA ILE A 87 18.27 -18.91 -5.31
C ILE A 87 18.88 -17.71 -4.57
N GLY A 88 18.08 -17.04 -3.74
CA GLY A 88 18.54 -15.98 -2.86
C GLY A 88 17.45 -15.63 -1.85
N THR A 89 17.85 -15.39 -0.61
CA THR A 89 17.01 -14.87 0.46
C THR A 89 17.71 -13.66 1.05
N ILE A 90 17.01 -12.54 1.09
CA ILE A 90 17.46 -11.33 1.76
C ILE A 90 16.44 -10.97 2.81
N SER A 91 16.89 -10.68 4.04
CA SER A 91 16.00 -10.24 5.10
C SER A 91 16.51 -8.99 5.80
N PHE A 92 15.56 -8.15 6.21
CA PHE A 92 15.78 -6.85 6.83
C PHE A 92 15.04 -6.78 8.16
N ALA A 93 15.62 -6.09 9.14
CA ALA A 93 14.85 -5.57 10.27
C ALA A 93 13.72 -4.65 9.76
N LEU A 94 12.59 -4.60 10.46
CA LEU A 94 11.40 -3.85 10.00
C LEU A 94 11.58 -2.33 9.94
N ASP A 95 12.60 -1.79 10.62
CA ASP A 95 12.96 -0.37 10.54
C ASP A 95 13.85 -0.04 9.32
N PHE A 96 14.43 -1.05 8.68
CA PHE A 96 15.38 -0.93 7.57
C PHE A 96 16.55 0.02 7.87
N ASN A 97 17.07 0.01 9.11
CA ASN A 97 18.22 0.84 9.50
C ASN A 97 19.55 0.46 8.83
N GLY A 98 19.60 -0.68 8.12
CA GLY A 98 20.75 -1.14 7.33
C GLY A 98 21.81 -1.94 8.10
N GLU A 99 21.76 -1.97 9.44
CA GLU A 99 22.77 -2.64 10.26
C GLU A 99 22.56 -4.16 10.37
N ASP A 100 21.36 -4.65 10.08
CA ASP A 100 20.98 -6.06 10.21
C ASP A 100 20.35 -6.58 8.91
N VAL A 101 21.11 -6.50 7.82
CA VAL A 101 20.75 -7.13 6.54
C VAL A 101 21.41 -8.49 6.45
N GLN A 102 20.61 -9.52 6.16
CA GLN A 102 21.08 -10.89 5.99
C GLN A 102 20.89 -11.32 4.55
N LEU A 103 21.94 -11.91 3.96
CA LEU A 103 21.95 -12.45 2.60
C LEU A 103 22.33 -13.94 2.65
N ASP A 104 21.50 -14.77 2.04
CA ASP A 104 21.75 -16.19 1.81
C ASP A 104 21.52 -16.49 0.33
N LEU A 105 22.51 -17.06 -0.35
CA LEU A 105 22.45 -17.43 -1.77
C LEU A 105 22.43 -18.96 -1.97
N GLU A 106 22.32 -19.74 -0.90
CA GLU A 106 22.24 -21.19 -1.00
C GLU A 106 20.90 -21.63 -1.59
N PRO A 107 20.90 -22.41 -2.69
CA PRO A 107 19.67 -22.89 -3.28
C PRO A 107 18.88 -23.78 -2.33
N ARG A 108 17.56 -23.55 -2.24
CA ARG A 108 16.67 -24.38 -1.42
C ARG A 108 15.27 -24.51 -2.04
N PRO A 109 14.51 -25.55 -1.70
CA PRO A 109 13.10 -25.63 -2.07
C PRO A 109 12.31 -24.44 -1.50
N LEU A 110 11.28 -24.01 -2.23
CA LEU A 110 10.29 -23.07 -1.70
C LEU A 110 9.53 -23.72 -0.54
N THR A 111 9.30 -22.95 0.51
CA THR A 111 8.31 -23.30 1.53
C THR A 111 6.90 -23.28 0.94
N LYS A 112 5.93 -23.81 1.69
CA LYS A 112 4.53 -23.84 1.27
C LYS A 112 3.97 -22.43 0.98
N ASP A 113 4.33 -21.44 1.79
CA ASP A 113 3.81 -20.08 1.65
C ASP A 113 4.55 -19.30 0.55
N GLU A 114 5.86 -19.49 0.40
CA GLU A 114 6.63 -18.98 -0.74
C GLU A 114 6.09 -19.52 -2.07
N PHE A 115 5.83 -20.83 -2.14
CA PHE A 115 5.22 -21.44 -3.31
C PHE A 115 3.82 -20.89 -3.56
N ALA A 116 3.04 -20.62 -2.51
CA ALA A 116 1.73 -19.98 -2.65
C ALA A 116 1.81 -18.55 -3.21
N LEU A 117 2.78 -17.74 -2.77
CA LEU A 117 3.04 -16.39 -3.30
C LEU A 117 3.48 -16.45 -4.76
N TYR A 118 4.39 -17.35 -5.10
CA TYR A 118 4.84 -17.58 -6.47
C TYR A 118 3.68 -17.93 -7.40
N ARG A 119 2.82 -18.89 -6.99
CA ARG A 119 1.65 -19.29 -7.77
C ARG A 119 0.59 -18.19 -7.87
N LEU A 120 0.44 -17.36 -6.83
CA LEU A 120 -0.45 -16.19 -6.87
C LEU A 120 0.01 -15.17 -7.91
N ARG A 121 1.32 -14.89 -8.00
CA ARG A 121 1.89 -14.02 -9.03
C ARG A 121 1.52 -14.50 -10.43
N GLN A 122 1.75 -15.80 -10.70
CA GLN A 122 1.44 -16.40 -12.00
C GLN A 122 -0.04 -16.29 -12.34
N ALA A 123 -0.93 -16.60 -11.38
CA ALA A 123 -2.37 -16.48 -11.57
C ALA A 123 -2.82 -15.03 -11.84
N ALA A 124 -2.21 -14.05 -11.18
CA ALA A 124 -2.49 -12.64 -11.42
C ALA A 124 -2.02 -12.18 -12.80
N VAL A 125 -0.86 -12.64 -13.30
CA VAL A 125 -0.42 -12.32 -14.66
C VAL A 125 -1.46 -12.79 -15.68
N VAL A 126 -1.95 -14.03 -15.57
CA VAL A 126 -3.00 -14.58 -16.46
C VAL A 126 -4.31 -13.77 -16.38
N GLU A 127 -4.72 -13.37 -15.17
CA GLU A 127 -5.90 -12.51 -14.99
C GLU A 127 -5.69 -11.14 -15.64
N MET A 128 -4.51 -10.54 -15.47
CA MET A 128 -4.19 -9.23 -16.04
C MET A 128 -4.14 -9.23 -17.57
N GLU A 129 -3.67 -10.31 -18.18
CA GLU A 129 -3.61 -10.45 -19.65
C GLU A 129 -5.00 -10.60 -20.28
N SER A 130 -5.97 -11.15 -19.56
CA SER A 130 -7.30 -11.46 -20.09
C SER A 130 -8.39 -10.47 -19.68
N ASN A 131 -8.20 -9.72 -18.60
CA ASN A 131 -9.20 -8.82 -18.05
C ASN A 131 -8.95 -7.35 -18.47
N PRO A 132 -9.87 -6.69 -19.20
CA PRO A 132 -9.67 -5.33 -19.72
C PRO A 132 -9.73 -4.22 -18.66
N ILE A 133 -9.98 -4.53 -17.38
CA ILE A 133 -9.94 -3.51 -16.32
C ILE A 133 -8.51 -2.96 -16.13
N PHE A 134 -7.49 -3.79 -16.38
CA PHE A 134 -6.09 -3.42 -16.22
C PHE A 134 -5.66 -2.59 -17.41
N LYS A 135 -5.38 -1.31 -17.15
CA LYS A 135 -5.06 -0.32 -18.18
C LYS A 135 -3.65 0.18 -17.95
N PRO A 136 -2.70 -0.08 -18.87
CA PRO A 136 -1.37 0.46 -18.74
C PRO A 136 -1.44 1.99 -18.75
N TYR A 137 -0.62 2.61 -17.91
CA TYR A 137 -0.43 4.05 -17.88
C TYR A 137 0.87 4.41 -18.61
N PRO A 138 0.88 5.45 -19.48
CA PRO A 138 2.10 5.88 -20.16
C PRO A 138 3.24 6.17 -19.17
N ASN A 139 4.48 5.84 -19.54
CA ASN A 139 5.69 6.06 -18.71
C ASN A 139 5.62 5.44 -17.30
N ALA A 140 4.80 4.41 -17.12
CA ALA A 140 4.68 3.67 -15.88
C ALA A 140 4.63 2.16 -16.14
N ARG A 141 4.91 1.38 -15.10
CA ARG A 141 4.84 -0.08 -15.14
C ARG A 141 4.02 -0.61 -13.99
N PHE A 142 3.29 -1.67 -14.26
CA PHE A 142 2.67 -2.45 -13.21
C PHE A 142 3.72 -3.21 -12.40
N ASN A 143 3.57 -3.11 -11.10
CA ASN A 143 4.25 -3.95 -10.14
C ASN A 143 3.23 -4.87 -9.48
N ILE A 144 3.38 -6.17 -9.71
CA ILE A 144 2.47 -7.20 -9.20
C ILE A 144 2.99 -7.65 -7.84
N ILE A 145 2.16 -7.62 -6.81
CA ILE A 145 2.57 -7.88 -5.42
C ILE A 145 1.65 -8.94 -4.83
N PRO A 146 2.04 -10.22 -4.88
CA PRO A 146 1.35 -11.28 -4.15
C PRO A 146 1.40 -11.03 -2.65
N PHE A 147 0.25 -11.08 -2.00
CA PHE A 147 0.11 -10.68 -0.61
C PHE A 147 -0.79 -11.67 0.15
N LEU A 148 -0.16 -12.44 1.03
CA LEU A 148 -0.85 -13.32 1.98
C LEU A 148 -1.04 -12.57 3.30
N TYR A 149 -2.25 -12.10 3.56
CA TYR A 149 -2.54 -11.25 4.71
C TYR A 149 -3.82 -11.66 5.42
N GLU A 150 -3.72 -11.93 6.73
CA GLU A 150 -4.83 -12.40 7.58
C GLU A 150 -5.60 -13.59 6.98
N GLY A 151 -4.86 -14.54 6.37
CA GLY A 151 -5.45 -15.73 5.72
C GLY A 151 -6.12 -15.47 4.37
N ASN A 152 -6.09 -14.23 3.88
CA ASN A 152 -6.57 -13.85 2.56
C ASN A 152 -5.45 -13.96 1.52
N ARG A 153 -5.85 -14.24 0.28
CA ARG A 153 -4.97 -14.30 -0.88
C ARG A 153 -5.28 -13.10 -1.77
N LYS A 154 -4.44 -12.07 -1.67
CA LYS A 154 -4.57 -10.83 -2.43
C LYS A 154 -3.39 -10.71 -3.38
N VAL A 155 -3.61 -10.03 -4.49
CA VAL A 155 -2.55 -9.51 -5.33
C VAL A 155 -2.86 -8.04 -5.56
N TYR A 156 -1.98 -7.18 -5.06
CA TYR A 156 -2.01 -5.77 -5.40
C TYR A 156 -1.24 -5.57 -6.70
N VAL A 157 -1.75 -4.70 -7.56
CA VAL A 157 -1.04 -4.26 -8.77
C VAL A 157 -0.86 -2.76 -8.63
N LEU A 158 0.36 -2.33 -8.32
CA LEU A 158 0.70 -0.92 -8.16
C LEU A 158 1.21 -0.36 -9.48
N THR A 159 0.92 0.91 -9.76
CA THR A 159 1.51 1.62 -10.90
C THR A 159 2.73 2.43 -10.45
N GLY A 160 3.93 2.01 -10.86
CA GLY A 160 5.17 2.71 -10.56
C GLY A 160 5.67 3.54 -11.76
N PRO A 161 6.15 4.79 -11.55
CA PRO A 161 6.74 5.59 -12.62
C PRO A 161 8.03 4.96 -13.16
N GLN A 162 8.30 5.18 -14.44
CA GLN A 162 9.60 4.84 -15.06
C GLN A 162 10.62 5.98 -14.96
N GLU A 163 10.17 7.19 -14.63
CA GLU A 163 10.99 8.39 -14.48
C GLU A 163 11.10 8.78 -13.00
N SER A 164 12.24 9.35 -12.62
CA SER A 164 12.47 9.83 -11.26
C SER A 164 11.92 11.25 -11.06
N GLY A 165 11.73 11.66 -9.81
CA GLY A 165 11.27 13.00 -9.45
C GLY A 165 9.76 13.13 -9.26
N ILE A 166 9.00 12.06 -9.52
CA ILE A 166 7.55 12.01 -9.34
C ILE A 166 7.10 10.78 -8.55
N VAL A 167 5.98 10.93 -7.84
CA VAL A 167 5.18 9.85 -7.28
C VAL A 167 3.91 9.73 -8.10
N LEU A 168 3.59 8.51 -8.53
CA LEU A 168 2.29 8.20 -9.12
C LEU A 168 1.37 7.66 -8.04
N ILE A 169 0.17 8.24 -7.93
CA ILE A 169 -0.91 7.76 -7.08
C ILE A 169 -2.08 7.36 -7.96
N GLY A 170 -2.56 6.12 -7.78
CA GLY A 170 -3.69 5.57 -8.52
C GLY A 170 -3.28 4.73 -9.73
N ASN A 171 -4.30 4.35 -10.53
CA ASN A 171 -4.20 3.23 -11.49
C ASN A 171 -3.73 1.91 -10.83
N ASP A 172 -4.06 1.75 -9.55
CA ASP A 172 -3.79 0.53 -8.82
C ASP A 172 -4.98 -0.42 -8.88
N TYR A 173 -4.71 -1.70 -8.69
CA TYR A 173 -5.72 -2.75 -8.72
C TYR A 173 -5.56 -3.73 -7.57
N LEU A 174 -6.66 -4.38 -7.23
CA LEU A 174 -6.69 -5.49 -6.29
C LEU A 174 -7.37 -6.69 -6.94
N ILE A 175 -6.66 -7.81 -6.93
CA ILE A 175 -7.19 -9.12 -7.28
C ILE A 175 -7.28 -9.94 -6.00
N THR A 176 -8.43 -10.53 -5.74
CA THR A 176 -8.61 -11.46 -4.62
C THR A 176 -8.86 -12.86 -5.14
N PHE A 177 -8.26 -13.85 -4.48
CA PHE A 177 -8.32 -15.24 -4.87
C PHE A 177 -8.94 -16.10 -3.77
N ASP A 178 -9.54 -17.21 -4.17
CA ASP A 178 -9.87 -18.27 -3.23
C ASP A 178 -8.66 -19.18 -2.93
N LYS A 179 -8.85 -20.18 -2.06
CA LYS A 179 -7.77 -21.13 -1.69
C LYS A 179 -7.28 -22.00 -2.84
N LYS A 180 -8.03 -22.08 -3.95
CA LYS A 180 -7.70 -22.82 -5.17
C LYS A 180 -7.12 -21.92 -6.26
N LEU A 181 -6.75 -20.68 -5.93
CA LEU A 181 -6.22 -19.67 -6.86
C LEU A 181 -7.21 -19.29 -7.97
N ARG A 182 -8.52 -19.40 -7.70
CA ARG A 182 -9.55 -18.87 -8.60
C ARG A 182 -9.84 -17.43 -8.22
N VAL A 183 -9.91 -16.55 -9.21
CA VAL A 183 -10.25 -15.13 -9.02
C VAL A 183 -11.66 -15.04 -8.43
N LYS A 184 -11.78 -14.32 -7.31
CA LYS A 184 -13.06 -13.97 -6.67
C LYS A 184 -13.54 -12.60 -7.11
N GLU A 185 -12.62 -11.65 -7.18
CA GLU A 185 -12.87 -10.26 -7.55
C GLU A 185 -11.56 -9.69 -8.11
N ALA A 186 -11.66 -8.92 -9.19
CA ALA A 186 -10.61 -8.03 -9.66
C ALA A 186 -11.23 -6.64 -9.81
N LYS A 187 -10.60 -5.62 -9.22
CA LYS A 187 -11.12 -4.25 -9.24
C LYS A 187 -10.03 -3.21 -9.31
N ALA A 188 -10.34 -2.09 -9.96
CA ALA A 188 -9.57 -0.86 -9.85
C ALA A 188 -9.76 -0.25 -8.44
N LEU A 189 -8.69 0.28 -7.88
CA LEU A 189 -8.69 0.98 -6.59
C LEU A 189 -8.84 2.50 -6.78
N HIS A 190 -8.57 3.01 -7.98
CA HIS A 190 -8.66 4.43 -8.28
C HIS A 190 -9.35 4.70 -9.63
N ALA A 191 -10.01 5.84 -9.72
CA ALA A 191 -10.65 6.28 -10.97
C ALA A 191 -9.69 7.03 -11.91
N SER A 192 -8.54 7.48 -11.40
CA SER A 192 -7.57 8.29 -12.10
C SER A 192 -6.15 8.01 -11.58
N THR A 193 -5.16 8.34 -12.40
CA THR A 193 -3.74 8.44 -12.01
C THR A 193 -3.40 9.89 -11.78
N LEU A 194 -2.64 10.18 -10.73
CA LEU A 194 -2.16 11.51 -10.38
C LEU A 194 -0.65 11.49 -10.21
N GLU A 195 0.00 12.55 -10.66
CA GLU A 195 1.44 12.73 -10.54
C GLU A 195 1.72 13.84 -9.52
N PHE A 196 2.58 13.55 -8.55
CA PHE A 196 3.05 14.52 -7.56
C PHE A 196 4.57 14.63 -7.64
N PRO A 197 5.14 15.84 -7.77
CA PRO A 197 6.59 16.00 -7.76
C PRO A 197 7.16 15.75 -6.36
N TYR A 198 8.41 15.30 -6.30
CA TYR A 198 9.14 15.13 -5.04
C TYR A 198 9.33 16.44 -4.30
N HIS A 199 9.54 17.52 -5.05
CA HIS A 199 9.86 18.85 -4.55
C HIS A 199 9.00 19.90 -5.26
N GLY A 200 8.81 21.05 -4.63
CA GLY A 200 8.24 22.20 -5.33
C GLY A 200 9.24 22.82 -6.29
N GLU A 201 8.75 23.75 -7.11
CA GLU A 201 9.62 24.61 -7.92
C GLU A 201 10.52 25.48 -7.02
N GLU A 202 11.55 26.09 -7.61
CA GLU A 202 12.50 26.96 -6.88
C GLU A 202 11.74 27.99 -6.02
N ASP A 203 12.12 28.12 -4.75
CA ASP A 203 11.47 28.93 -3.70
C ASP A 203 10.04 28.54 -3.28
N THR A 204 9.48 27.42 -3.75
CA THR A 204 8.14 26.94 -3.37
C THR A 204 8.20 25.67 -2.52
N GLU A 205 7.86 25.79 -1.24
CA GLU A 205 7.74 24.64 -0.34
C GLU A 205 6.35 23.96 -0.49
N ILE A 206 6.34 22.68 -0.88
CA ILE A 206 5.12 21.86 -0.80
C ILE A 206 4.92 21.42 0.64
N LYS A 207 3.83 21.84 1.28
CA LYS A 207 3.51 21.45 2.66
C LYS A 207 2.74 20.13 2.74
N ALA A 208 1.80 19.96 1.81
CA ALA A 208 0.97 18.77 1.71
C ALA A 208 0.47 18.61 0.28
N THR A 209 0.18 17.38 -0.09
CA THR A 209 -0.52 17.04 -1.33
C THR A 209 -1.94 16.56 -1.01
N ILE A 210 -2.84 16.67 -1.97
CA ILE A 210 -4.25 16.33 -1.79
C ILE A 210 -4.84 15.75 -3.08
N HIS A 211 -5.68 14.74 -2.95
CA HIS A 211 -6.59 14.34 -4.02
C HIS A 211 -7.95 13.89 -3.51
N SER A 212 -8.88 13.73 -4.45
CA SER A 212 -10.25 13.32 -4.16
C SER A 212 -10.50 11.88 -4.57
N HIS A 213 -11.19 11.12 -3.72
CA HIS A 213 -11.73 9.81 -4.05
C HIS A 213 -13.15 9.91 -4.58
N THR A 214 -13.41 9.20 -5.68
CA THR A 214 -14.76 9.02 -6.20
C THR A 214 -15.40 7.77 -5.59
N LYS A 215 -16.67 7.49 -5.93
CA LYS A 215 -17.36 6.27 -5.51
C LYS A 215 -16.61 4.99 -5.90
N THR A 216 -15.85 5.01 -7.00
CA THR A 216 -15.02 3.88 -7.43
C THR A 216 -13.87 3.61 -6.46
N SER A 217 -13.20 4.66 -5.98
CA SER A 217 -12.11 4.54 -5.00
C SER A 217 -12.58 4.21 -3.59
N GLY A 218 -13.85 4.47 -3.31
CA GLY A 218 -14.41 4.32 -1.98
C GLY A 218 -14.10 5.50 -1.06
N PRO A 219 -14.62 5.47 0.18
CA PRO A 219 -14.66 6.66 1.04
C PRO A 219 -13.36 6.99 1.77
N TYR A 220 -12.38 6.09 1.79
CA TYR A 220 -11.14 6.25 2.56
C TYR A 220 -9.93 6.16 1.64
N ILE A 221 -8.77 6.62 2.13
CA ILE A 221 -7.47 6.28 1.57
C ILE A 221 -7.32 4.75 1.42
N THR A 222 -6.66 4.29 0.37
CA THR A 222 -6.44 2.86 0.11
C THR A 222 -5.14 2.35 0.75
N ALA A 223 -5.01 1.02 0.86
CA ALA A 223 -3.76 0.41 1.29
C ALA A 223 -2.60 0.68 0.30
N THR A 224 -2.90 0.85 -1.00
CA THR A 224 -1.86 1.15 -2.01
C THR A 224 -1.43 2.62 -1.93
N ASP A 225 -2.32 3.55 -1.60
CA ASP A 225 -1.93 4.93 -1.27
C ASP A 225 -0.95 4.94 -0.09
N VAL A 226 -1.29 4.27 1.02
CA VAL A 226 -0.42 4.17 2.21
C VAL A 226 0.93 3.55 1.85
N CYS A 227 0.93 2.43 1.11
CA CYS A 227 2.15 1.76 0.68
C CYS A 227 3.03 2.68 -0.17
N THR A 228 2.48 3.25 -1.24
CA THR A 228 3.21 4.11 -2.17
C THR A 228 3.75 5.34 -1.47
N LEU A 229 2.93 6.05 -0.68
CA LEU A 229 3.37 7.24 0.03
C LEU A 229 4.51 6.96 1.01
N LEU A 230 4.46 5.84 1.74
CA LEU A 230 5.54 5.45 2.64
C LEU A 230 6.81 4.97 1.91
N LEU A 231 6.67 4.32 0.75
CA LEU A 231 7.81 3.94 -0.09
C LEU A 231 8.58 5.17 -0.59
N TYR A 232 7.85 6.20 -1.02
CA TYR A 232 8.45 7.40 -1.59
C TYR A 232 8.82 8.45 -0.53
N ALA A 233 8.31 8.35 0.71
CA ALA A 233 8.55 9.33 1.78
C ALA A 233 10.01 9.82 1.93
N PRO A 234 11.06 8.97 1.82
CA PRO A 234 12.45 9.45 1.92
C PRO A 234 12.88 10.45 0.83
N TYR A 235 12.15 10.52 -0.28
CA TYR A 235 12.45 11.37 -1.43
C TYR A 235 11.59 12.65 -1.47
N LEU A 236 10.60 12.79 -0.59
CA LEU A 236 9.62 13.87 -0.64
C LEU A 236 10.04 15.05 0.21
N SER A 237 9.87 16.28 -0.29
CA SER A 237 9.97 17.48 0.54
C SER A 237 8.72 17.75 1.38
N TRP A 238 7.63 17.05 1.09
CA TRP A 238 6.35 17.20 1.76
C TRP A 238 6.07 15.98 2.63
N GLY A 239 5.60 16.21 3.87
CA GLY A 239 5.43 15.17 4.88
C GLY A 239 4.00 14.65 5.04
N GLN A 240 3.02 15.27 4.39
CA GLN A 240 1.61 14.94 4.56
C GLN A 240 0.87 14.79 3.23
N HIS A 241 -0.03 13.81 3.18
CA HIS A 241 -0.93 13.59 2.06
C HIS A 241 -2.37 13.48 2.55
N GLN A 242 -3.31 14.11 1.82
CA GLN A 242 -4.73 14.12 2.17
C GLN A 242 -5.57 13.48 1.06
N VAL A 243 -6.47 12.59 1.45
CA VAL A 243 -7.49 12.02 0.57
C VAL A 243 -8.86 12.48 1.02
N VAL A 244 -9.61 13.11 0.11
CA VAL A 244 -10.93 13.67 0.40
C VAL A 244 -12.01 12.90 -0.33
N SER A 245 -13.03 12.45 0.37
CA SER A 245 -14.23 11.83 -0.20
C SER A 245 -15.48 12.61 0.17
N GLU A 246 -16.64 12.11 -0.26
CA GLU A 246 -17.95 12.71 0.06
C GLU A 246 -18.18 12.82 1.58
N ASP A 247 -17.79 11.79 2.33
CA ASP A 247 -18.09 11.69 3.76
C ASP A 247 -16.88 11.86 4.68
N PHE A 248 -15.66 11.66 4.16
CA PHE A 248 -14.45 11.57 4.99
C PHE A 248 -13.26 12.34 4.42
N VAL A 249 -12.33 12.65 5.31
CA VAL A 249 -10.99 13.13 5.02
C VAL A 249 -10.01 12.17 5.70
N SER A 250 -9.12 11.58 4.91
CA SER A 250 -7.99 10.78 5.38
C SER A 250 -6.72 11.61 5.28
N ILE A 251 -5.90 11.61 6.33
CA ILE A 251 -4.66 12.37 6.42
C ILE A 251 -3.55 11.40 6.81
N LEU A 252 -2.61 11.16 5.90
CA LEU A 252 -1.41 10.36 6.17
C LEU A 252 -0.24 11.30 6.46
N ASP A 253 0.33 11.19 7.65
CA ASP A 253 1.62 11.80 8.00
C ASP A 253 2.73 10.78 7.76
N MET A 254 3.63 11.09 6.83
CA MET A 254 4.74 10.21 6.45
C MET A 254 5.99 10.46 7.30
N SER A 255 6.09 11.64 7.94
CA SER A 255 7.21 11.97 8.85
C SER A 255 7.11 11.19 10.17
N LYS A 256 5.87 10.97 10.61
CA LYS A 256 5.50 10.08 11.70
C LYS A 256 4.40 9.17 11.18
N PRO A 257 4.75 8.05 10.52
CA PRO A 257 3.83 7.14 9.85
C PRO A 257 2.56 6.89 10.67
N ASN A 258 1.50 7.63 10.35
CA ASN A 258 0.22 7.59 11.05
C ASN A 258 -0.88 8.06 10.12
N LEU A 259 -2.01 7.38 10.18
CA LEU A 259 -3.20 7.70 9.42
C LEU A 259 -4.29 8.24 10.36
N LEU A 260 -4.84 9.40 10.03
CA LEU A 260 -6.03 9.95 10.68
C LEU A 260 -7.18 10.00 9.68
N ILE A 261 -8.32 9.43 10.04
CA ILE A 261 -9.57 9.54 9.28
C ILE A 261 -10.58 10.31 10.11
N MET A 262 -11.22 11.31 9.51
CA MET A 262 -12.31 12.07 10.13
C MET A 262 -13.45 12.30 9.14
N THR A 263 -14.63 12.64 9.65
CA THR A 263 -15.76 13.00 8.79
C THR A 263 -15.56 14.39 8.20
N GLN A 264 -16.12 14.64 7.01
CA GLN A 264 -16.17 15.98 6.42
C GLN A 264 -16.80 17.00 7.39
N GLN A 265 -17.87 16.60 8.10
CA GLN A 265 -18.48 17.45 9.13
C GLN A 265 -17.49 17.85 10.24
N ALA A 266 -16.61 16.94 10.68
CA ALA A 266 -15.59 17.27 11.67
C ALA A 266 -14.55 18.24 11.08
N MET A 267 -14.13 18.00 9.83
CA MET A 267 -13.20 18.89 9.11
C MET A 267 -13.78 20.29 8.93
N ASP A 268 -15.05 20.41 8.55
CA ASP A 268 -15.73 21.70 8.39
C ASP A 268 -15.81 22.49 9.69
N ARG A 269 -16.02 21.81 10.82
CA ARG A 269 -15.97 22.45 12.15
C ARG A 269 -14.57 22.97 12.49
N ILE A 270 -13.52 22.20 12.17
CA ILE A 270 -12.13 22.63 12.37
C ILE A 270 -11.84 23.86 11.51
N ARG A 271 -12.22 23.83 10.22
CA ARG A 271 -12.04 24.96 9.29
C ARG A 271 -12.80 26.20 9.75
N ALA A 272 -14.04 26.06 10.20
CA ALA A 272 -14.83 27.18 10.70
C ALA A 272 -14.20 27.82 11.96
N HIS A 273 -13.59 27.01 12.83
CA HIS A 273 -12.89 27.50 14.01
C HIS A 273 -11.57 28.22 13.65
N GLN A 274 -10.83 27.73 12.66
CA GLN A 274 -9.57 28.33 12.20
C GLN A 274 -9.76 29.56 11.30
N GLY A 275 -10.85 29.61 10.53
CA GLY A 275 -11.20 30.71 9.62
C GLY A 275 -11.92 31.88 10.28
N GLY A 276 -12.34 31.74 11.54
CA GLY A 276 -12.90 32.82 12.34
C GLY A 276 -11.83 33.77 12.86
N LYS A 277 -11.50 34.79 12.05
CA LYS A 277 -11.09 36.11 12.56
C LYS A 277 -12.33 36.98 12.73
#